data_AF-A0A5P9GRM9-F1
#
_entry.id   AF-A0A5P9GRM9-F1
#
_cell.length_a   1.000
_cell.length_b   1.000
_cell.length_c   1.000
_cell.angle_alpha   90.00
_cell.angle_beta   90.00
_cell.angle_gamma   90.00
#
_symmetry.space_group_name_H-M   'P 1'
#
loop_
_entity.id
_entity.type
_entity.pdbx_description
1 polymer ?
#
loop_
_entity_poly.entity_id
_entity_poly.type
_entity_poly.pdbx_seq_one_letter_code
_entity_poly.pdbx_strand_id
1 'polypeptide(L)'
;MTRLFFIVAAIGALVIGTMQLSARADTSGWQVYDEAEFMMAQKKGKTIVVDVYANWCPTCRAQAPILDELRSERQSSDVLFVKVDFDQEKDFLRAHRIPRQSTVLVFNGETEVARSIAETNRNRLRGVVLGAL
;
A
#
# COMPACT_ATOMS: atom_id res chain seq x y z
N MET A 1 53.21 -16.14 -43.39
CA MET A 1 54.08 -15.95 -42.20
C MET A 1 53.51 -14.80 -41.39
N THR A 2 53.09 -15.08 -40.14
CA THR A 2 52.96 -14.14 -39.00
C THR A 2 52.07 -12.90 -39.23
N ARG A 3 50.97 -12.66 -38.53
CA ARG A 3 50.82 -12.66 -37.06
C ARG A 3 49.34 -12.77 -36.64
N LEU A 4 49.07 -13.76 -35.81
CA LEU A 4 48.10 -13.64 -34.72
C LEU A 4 48.56 -12.47 -33.83
N PHE A 5 47.65 -11.64 -33.30
CA PHE A 5 47.65 -11.15 -31.92
C PHE A 5 46.81 -9.86 -31.70
N PHE A 6 45.87 -10.00 -30.75
CA PHE A 6 45.47 -9.05 -29.70
C PHE A 6 44.39 -7.96 -29.91
N ILE A 7 43.29 -8.18 -29.16
CA ILE A 7 42.71 -7.28 -28.14
C ILE A 7 41.78 -6.14 -28.60
N VAL A 8 40.48 -6.37 -28.29
CA VAL A 8 39.51 -5.48 -27.62
C VAL A 8 39.82 -3.98 -27.60
N ALA A 9 38.94 -3.18 -28.19
CA ALA A 9 38.65 -1.83 -27.70
C ALA A 9 37.14 -1.56 -27.77
N ALA A 10 36.55 -1.40 -26.58
CA ALA A 10 35.24 -0.83 -26.31
C ALA A 10 35.00 0.46 -27.10
N ILE A 11 33.73 0.75 -27.43
CA ILE A 11 33.03 2.04 -27.19
C ILE A 11 31.58 1.87 -27.70
N GLY A 12 30.62 2.19 -26.83
CA GLY A 12 29.21 2.31 -27.22
C GLY A 12 28.23 1.78 -26.19
N ALA A 13 28.38 2.19 -24.93
CA ALA A 13 27.36 1.98 -23.92
C ALA A 13 26.12 2.81 -24.28
N LEU A 14 25.16 2.22 -25.00
CA LEU A 14 23.77 2.68 -24.97
C LEU A 14 23.07 1.84 -23.90
N VAL A 15 23.31 2.19 -22.65
CA VAL A 15 22.47 1.75 -21.54
C VAL A 15 21.12 2.43 -21.76
N ILE A 16 20.24 1.76 -22.50
CA ILE A 16 18.80 2.02 -22.38
C ILE A 16 18.50 1.60 -20.95
N GLY A 17 18.56 2.58 -20.04
CA GLY A 17 18.15 2.44 -18.67
C GLY A 17 16.67 2.10 -18.70
N THR A 18 16.36 0.81 -18.74
CA THR A 18 15.06 0.33 -18.35
C THR A 18 14.95 0.70 -16.88
N MET A 19 14.20 1.77 -16.62
CA MET A 19 13.62 2.04 -15.32
C MET A 19 12.94 0.73 -14.89
N GLN A 20 13.62 -0.04 -14.03
CA GLN A 20 12.98 -1.12 -13.31
C GLN A 20 12.04 -0.46 -12.32
N LEU A 21 10.81 -0.21 -12.78
CA LEU A 21 9.65 -0.01 -11.91
C LEU A 21 9.35 -1.35 -11.26
N SER A 22 10.18 -1.74 -10.30
CA SER A 22 9.82 -2.80 -9.36
C SER A 22 8.89 -2.18 -8.33
N ALA A 23 7.61 -2.03 -8.70
CA ALA A 23 6.54 -2.06 -7.72
C ALA A 23 6.65 -3.43 -7.04
N ARG A 24 7.19 -3.46 -5.83
CA ARG A 24 7.12 -4.67 -4.99
C ARG A 24 5.66 -4.82 -4.59
N ALA A 25 4.87 -5.46 -5.45
CA ALA A 25 3.63 -6.07 -5.02
C ALA A 25 4.02 -7.15 -4.00
N ASP A 26 3.84 -6.84 -2.72
CA ASP A 26 3.89 -7.85 -1.67
C ASP A 26 2.85 -8.92 -2.02
N THR A 27 3.28 -10.18 -2.09
CA THR A 27 2.40 -11.32 -2.40
C THR A 27 1.33 -11.52 -1.32
N SER A 28 1.41 -10.77 -0.21
CA SER A 28 0.38 -10.62 0.79
C SER A 28 -0.86 -9.85 0.32
N GLY A 29 -0.92 -9.30 -0.90
CA GLY A 29 -2.08 -8.54 -1.39
C GLY A 29 -2.31 -7.20 -0.69
N TRP A 30 -1.46 -6.84 0.28
CA TRP A 30 -1.32 -5.49 0.78
C TRP A 30 -0.35 -4.71 -0.09
N GLN A 31 -0.71 -3.48 -0.45
CA GLN A 31 0.25 -2.53 -1.02
C GLN A 31 0.82 -1.67 0.10
N VAL A 32 2.13 -1.43 0.07
CA VAL A 32 2.72 -0.34 0.84
C VAL A 32 2.28 0.97 0.20
N TYR A 33 1.96 1.97 1.00
CA TYR A 33 1.54 3.27 0.50
C TYR A 33 2.55 3.87 -0.48
N ASP A 34 2.04 4.23 -1.65
CA ASP A 34 2.69 5.09 -2.64
C ASP A 34 1.65 6.13 -3.06
N GLU A 35 2.05 7.41 -3.04
CA GLU A 35 1.13 8.52 -3.28
C GLU A 35 0.54 8.48 -4.70
N ALA A 36 1.36 8.17 -5.71
CA ALA A 36 0.93 8.14 -7.10
C ALA A 36 -0.03 6.97 -7.36
N GLU A 37 0.26 5.79 -6.82
CA GLU A 37 -0.63 4.62 -6.92
C GLU A 37 -1.96 4.87 -6.18
N PHE A 38 -1.91 5.47 -4.99
CA PHE A 38 -3.11 5.81 -4.22
C PHE A 38 -4.00 6.78 -4.99
N MET A 39 -3.45 7.91 -5.47
CA MET A 39 -4.21 8.87 -6.26
C MET A 39 -4.78 8.27 -7.56
N MET A 40 -4.02 7.39 -8.22
CA MET A 40 -4.49 6.70 -9.42
C MET A 40 -5.66 5.76 -9.09
N ALA A 41 -5.60 5.04 -7.98
CA ALA A 41 -6.70 4.19 -7.52
C ALA A 41 -7.96 5.01 -7.21
N GLN A 42 -7.80 6.17 -6.57
CA GLN A 42 -8.91 7.09 -6.30
C GLN A 42 -9.56 7.60 -7.59
N LYS A 43 -8.76 8.03 -8.56
CA LYS A 43 -9.25 8.50 -9.88
C LYS A 43 -9.95 7.41 -10.69
N LYS A 44 -9.57 6.14 -10.48
CA LYS A 44 -10.23 4.97 -11.07
C LYS A 44 -11.51 4.56 -10.32
N GLY A 45 -11.89 5.29 -9.27
CA GLY A 45 -13.08 4.99 -8.47
C GLY A 45 -12.97 3.70 -7.67
N LYS A 46 -11.76 3.22 -7.38
CA LYS A 46 -11.57 2.01 -6.58
C LYS A 46 -12.03 2.23 -5.14
N THR A 47 -12.43 1.15 -4.49
CA THR A 47 -12.55 1.13 -3.04
C THR A 47 -11.17 0.89 -2.44
N ILE A 48 -10.77 1.69 -1.46
CA ILE A 48 -9.43 1.62 -0.85
C ILE A 48 -9.58 1.50 0.66
N VAL A 49 -9.09 0.39 1.23
CA VAL A 49 -8.98 0.17 2.67
C VAL A 49 -7.56 0.51 3.10
N VAL A 50 -7.41 1.47 4.00
CA VAL A 50 -6.11 1.91 4.50
C VAL A 50 -5.94 1.49 5.96
N ASP A 51 -4.86 0.77 6.25
CA ASP A 51 -4.39 0.47 7.61
C ASP A 51 -3.22 1.39 7.97
N VAL A 52 -3.46 2.36 8.85
CA VAL A 52 -2.38 3.19 9.42
C VAL A 52 -1.79 2.49 10.63
N TYR A 53 -0.58 1.94 10.47
CA TYR A 53 0.07 1.09 11.45
C TYR A 53 1.41 1.64 11.92
N ALA A 54 1.95 1.08 13.00
CA ALA A 54 3.34 1.23 13.39
C ALA A 54 3.86 -0.08 13.96
N ASN A 55 5.15 -0.39 13.81
CA ASN A 55 5.72 -1.68 14.25
C ASN A 55 5.60 -1.89 15.77
N TRP A 56 5.72 -0.82 16.55
CA TRP A 56 5.62 -0.84 18.01
C TRP A 56 4.17 -0.86 18.52
N CYS A 57 3.17 -0.73 17.65
CA CYS A 57 1.77 -0.54 18.03
C CYS A 57 1.06 -1.86 18.42
N PRO A 58 0.70 -2.08 19.70
CA PRO A 58 0.00 -3.30 20.12
C PRO A 58 -1.42 -3.39 19.57
N THR A 59 -2.13 -2.26 19.48
CA THR A 59 -3.49 -2.19 18.90
C THR A 59 -3.49 -2.61 17.43
N CYS A 60 -2.48 -2.19 16.67
CA CYS A 60 -2.32 -2.52 15.27
C CYS A 60 -2.07 -4.03 15.09
N ARG A 61 -1.26 -4.64 15.98
CA ARG A 61 -1.08 -6.10 16.01
C ARG A 61 -2.39 -6.86 16.27
N ALA A 62 -3.30 -6.30 17.07
CA ALA A 62 -4.62 -6.89 17.29
C ALA A 62 -5.57 -6.69 16.09
N GLN A 63 -5.45 -5.59 15.36
CA GLN A 63 -6.24 -5.30 14.15
C GLN A 63 -5.80 -6.11 12.94
N ALA A 64 -4.49 -6.31 12.76
CA ALA A 64 -3.90 -7.00 11.60
C ALA A 64 -4.60 -8.32 11.22
N PRO A 65 -4.81 -9.31 12.11
CA PRO A 65 -5.46 -10.56 11.72
C PRO A 65 -6.92 -10.38 11.29
N ILE A 66 -7.61 -9.34 11.77
CA ILE A 66 -9.00 -9.04 11.36
C ILE A 66 -9.01 -8.43 9.96
N LEU A 67 -8.08 -7.50 9.69
CA LEU A 67 -7.95 -6.84 8.38
C LEU A 67 -7.42 -7.82 7.31
N ASP A 68 -6.52 -8.73 7.66
CA ASP A 68 -6.01 -9.78 6.76
C ASP A 68 -7.10 -10.76 6.32
N GLU A 69 -7.99 -11.12 7.25
CA GLU A 69 -9.16 -11.96 6.95
C GLU A 69 -10.10 -11.23 5.99
N LEU A 70 -10.42 -9.95 6.26
CA LEU A 70 -11.23 -9.12 5.38
C LEU A 70 -10.63 -8.97 3.98
N ARG A 71 -9.33 -8.73 3.89
CA ARG A 71 -8.59 -8.70 2.63
C ARG A 71 -8.74 -10.02 1.88
N SER A 72 -8.57 -11.13 2.58
CA SER A 72 -8.65 -12.46 1.99
C SER A 72 -10.06 -12.79 1.48
N GLU A 73 -11.11 -12.37 2.19
CA GLU A 73 -12.52 -12.50 1.79
C GLU A 73 -12.90 -11.61 0.60
N ARG A 74 -12.22 -10.46 0.45
CA ARG A 74 -12.53 -9.41 -0.53
C ARG A 74 -11.43 -9.24 -1.58
N GLN A 75 -10.81 -10.36 -1.98
CA GLN A 75 -9.89 -10.42 -3.13
C GLN A 75 -10.67 -10.24 -4.45
N SER A 76 -11.29 -9.08 -4.65
CA SER A 76 -11.78 -8.63 -5.95
C SER A 76 -10.81 -7.61 -6.53
N SER A 77 -10.84 -7.41 -7.86
CA SER A 77 -10.02 -6.40 -8.55
C SER A 77 -10.30 -4.96 -8.10
N ASP A 78 -11.41 -4.75 -7.38
CA ASP A 78 -12.02 -3.45 -7.16
C ASP A 78 -11.74 -2.89 -5.76
N VAL A 79 -11.23 -3.72 -4.84
CA VAL A 79 -10.80 -3.29 -3.51
C VAL A 79 -9.28 -3.32 -3.44
N LEU A 80 -8.71 -2.17 -3.08
CA LEU A 80 -7.29 -2.01 -2.82
C LEU A 80 -7.03 -1.96 -1.30
N PHE A 81 -6.12 -2.79 -0.81
CA PHE A 81 -5.69 -2.78 0.59
C PHE A 81 -4.31 -2.13 0.70
N VAL A 82 -4.21 -1.04 1.46
CA VAL A 82 -2.99 -0.22 1.59
C VAL A 82 -2.54 -0.15 3.05
N LYS A 83 -1.24 -0.31 3.28
CA LYS A 83 -0.60 -0.05 4.57
C LYS A 83 0.13 1.29 4.54
N VAL A 84 -0.18 2.14 5.50
CA VAL A 84 0.47 3.43 5.71
C VAL A 84 1.26 3.35 7.02
N ASP A 85 2.57 3.54 6.95
CA ASP A 85 3.41 3.58 8.13
C ASP A 85 3.28 4.94 8.84
N PHE A 86 2.80 4.92 10.09
CA PHE A 86 2.57 6.12 10.90
C PHE A 86 3.87 6.88 11.21
N ASP A 87 5.01 6.20 11.24
CA ASP A 87 6.30 6.81 11.52
C ASP A 87 6.92 7.45 10.27
N GLN A 88 6.62 6.94 9.07
CA GLN A 88 7.23 7.41 7.82
C GLN A 88 6.32 8.36 7.01
N GLU A 89 5.02 8.07 6.89
CA GLU A 89 4.15 8.70 5.88
C GLU A 89 3.51 10.02 6.35
N LYS A 90 4.32 10.98 6.82
CA LYS A 90 3.83 12.17 7.52
C LYS A 90 2.91 13.06 6.70
N ASP A 91 3.09 13.14 5.38
CA ASP A 91 2.21 13.92 4.50
C ASP A 91 0.80 13.32 4.42
N PHE A 92 0.70 12.01 4.24
CA PHE A 92 -0.58 11.30 4.28
C PHE A 92 -1.30 11.54 5.62
N LEU A 93 -0.59 11.39 6.74
CA LEU A 93 -1.17 11.58 8.06
C LEU A 93 -1.74 12.99 8.25
N ARG A 94 -1.03 14.02 7.80
CA ARG A 94 -1.50 15.41 7.88
C ARG A 94 -2.71 15.63 6.98
N ALA A 95 -2.64 15.20 5.72
CA ALA A 95 -3.71 15.38 4.74
C ALA A 95 -5.03 14.75 5.20
N HIS A 96 -4.95 13.55 5.78
CA HIS A 96 -6.13 12.80 6.24
C HIS A 96 -6.48 13.00 7.72
N ARG A 97 -5.78 13.92 8.41
CA ARG A 97 -5.97 14.26 9.83
C ARG A 97 -5.94 13.01 10.71
N ILE A 98 -4.90 12.20 10.55
CA ILE A 98 -4.74 10.95 11.27
C ILE A 98 -4.21 11.24 12.68
N PRO A 99 -4.99 10.97 13.74
CA PRO A 99 -4.62 11.38 15.09
C PRO A 99 -3.63 10.42 15.76
N ARG A 100 -3.57 9.17 15.28
CA ARG A 100 -2.74 8.10 15.84
C ARG A 100 -2.66 6.92 14.88
N GLN A 101 -1.65 6.09 15.07
CA GLN A 101 -1.62 4.70 14.60
C GLN A 101 -2.88 3.95 15.06
N SER A 102 -3.20 2.81 14.44
CA SER A 102 -4.46 2.05 14.59
C SER A 102 -5.70 2.76 14.04
N THR A 103 -5.48 3.65 13.07
CA THR A 103 -6.57 4.28 12.30
C THR A 103 -6.78 3.48 11.03
N VAL A 104 -8.02 3.06 10.78
CA VAL A 104 -8.44 2.39 9.55
C VAL A 104 -9.39 3.32 8.80
N LEU A 105 -9.15 3.52 7.51
CA LEU A 105 -9.98 4.33 6.63
C LEU A 105 -10.53 3.47 5.49
N VAL A 106 -11.69 3.83 4.99
CA VAL A 106 -12.21 3.29 3.72
C VAL A 106 -12.55 4.46 2.81
N PHE A 107 -12.05 4.41 1.59
CA PHE A 107 -12.35 5.37 0.53
C PHE A 107 -13.13 4.69 -0.58
N ASN A 108 -14.06 5.43 -1.20
CA ASN A 108 -14.63 5.11 -2.50
C ASN A 108 -14.23 6.25 -3.45
N GLY A 109 -13.28 5.95 -4.34
CA GLY A 109 -12.57 6.98 -5.08
C GLY A 109 -11.88 7.96 -4.14
N GLU A 110 -12.13 9.26 -4.32
CA GLU A 110 -11.55 10.32 -3.48
C GLU A 110 -12.30 10.54 -2.14
N THR A 111 -13.48 9.93 -1.99
CA THR A 111 -14.35 10.17 -0.82
C THR A 111 -14.03 9.19 0.30
N GLU A 112 -13.66 9.69 1.48
CA GLU A 112 -13.61 8.88 2.69
C GLU A 112 -15.03 8.55 3.14
N VAL A 113 -15.37 7.26 3.15
CA VAL A 113 -16.73 6.75 3.46
C VAL A 113 -16.82 6.12 4.84
N ALA A 114 -15.68 5.70 5.42
CA ALA A 114 -15.65 5.19 6.78
C ALA A 114 -14.29 5.40 7.46
N ARG A 115 -14.34 5.49 8.80
CA ARG A 115 -13.18 5.62 9.66
C ARG A 115 -13.38 4.84 10.95
N SER A 116 -12.35 4.13 11.39
CA SER A 116 -12.26 3.50 12.70
C SER A 116 -10.95 3.86 13.36
N ILE A 117 -10.96 4.15 14.66
CA ILE A 117 -9.76 4.52 15.42
C ILE A 117 -9.65 3.60 16.64
N ALA A 118 -8.52 2.90 16.73
CA ALA A 118 -8.16 2.02 17.84
C ALA A 118 -9.17 0.91 18.16
N GLU A 119 -10.05 0.56 17.23
CA GLU A 119 -11.01 -0.52 17.39
C GLU A 119 -10.33 -1.88 17.30
N THR A 120 -10.50 -2.73 18.32
CA THR A 120 -9.97 -4.11 18.34
C THR A 120 -11.06 -5.16 18.42
N ASN A 121 -12.32 -4.76 18.63
CA ASN A 121 -13.44 -5.67 18.54
C ASN A 121 -13.65 -6.08 17.08
N ARG A 122 -13.48 -7.38 16.81
CA ARG A 122 -13.64 -7.98 15.48
C ARG A 122 -14.93 -7.55 14.77
N ASN A 123 -16.07 -7.65 15.44
CA ASN A 123 -17.36 -7.38 14.79
C ASN A 123 -17.52 -5.89 14.46
N ARG A 124 -17.07 -5.00 15.35
CA ARG A 124 -17.13 -3.56 15.11
C ARG A 124 -16.16 -3.13 13.99
N LEU A 125 -14.92 -3.61 14.00
CA LEU A 125 -13.95 -3.28 12.96
C LEU A 125 -14.40 -3.81 11.60
N ARG A 126 -14.85 -5.07 11.53
CA ARG A 126 -15.42 -5.64 10.30
C ARG A 126 -16.64 -4.86 9.84
N GLY A 127 -17.55 -4.49 10.75
CA GLY A 127 -18.74 -3.73 10.42
C GLY A 127 -18.43 -2.37 9.78
N VAL A 128 -17.43 -1.66 10.30
CA VAL A 128 -16.98 -0.37 9.72
C VAL A 128 -16.41 -0.56 8.31
N VAL A 129 -15.58 -1.58 8.10
CA VAL A 129 -14.97 -1.82 6.78
C VAL A 129 -16.02 -2.33 5.79
N LEU A 130 -16.73 -3.42 6.13
CA LEU A 130 -17.69 -4.07 5.25
C LEU A 130 -18.94 -3.24 4.96
N GLY A 131 -19.34 -2.35 5.87
CA GLY A 131 -20.46 -1.43 5.62
C GLY A 131 -20.13 -0.34 4.59
N ALA A 132 -18.85 -0.16 4.28
CA ALA A 132 -18.35 0.84 3.35
C ALA A 132 -17.83 0.27 2.02
N LEU A 133 -17.64 -1.07 1.96
CA LEU A 133 -17.38 -1.83 0.73
C LEU A 133 -18.69 -2.14 -0.01
#